data_AF-A0AAX2QLQ3-F1
#
_entry.id   AF-A0AAX2QLQ3-F1
#
_cell.length_a   1.000
_cell.length_b   1.000
_cell.length_c   1.000
_cell.angle_alpha   90.00
_cell.angle_beta   90.00
_cell.angle_gamma   90.00
#
_symmetry.space_group_name_H-M   'P 1'
#
loop_
_entity.id
_entity.type
_entity.pdbx_description
1 polymer ?
#
loop_
_entity_poly.entity_id
_entity_poly.type
_entity_poly.pdbx_seq_one_letter_code
_entity_poly.pdbx_strand_id
1 'polypeptide(L)' 'MWTNEHGYIPGKKELDHVCRNRLCIRYDSEDHLQLVTRKRNILRQWEARKAASQIGHNGGPPMVCEEA' A
#
# COMPACT_ATOMS: atom_id res chain seq x y z
N MET A 1 15.50 -9.41 -8.05
CA MET A 1 15.32 -8.13 -8.78
C MET A 1 14.32 -8.42 -9.89
N TRP A 2 13.13 -7.83 -9.86
CA TRP A 2 11.99 -8.25 -10.72
C TRP A 2 12.31 -8.23 -12.22
N THR A 3 13.07 -7.24 -12.68
CA THR A 3 13.48 -7.08 -14.08
C THR A 3 14.41 -8.18 -14.59
N ASN A 4 15.11 -8.90 -13.71
CA ASN A 4 16.01 -9.98 -14.13
C ASN A 4 15.23 -11.23 -14.54
N GLU A 5 14.06 -11.48 -13.95
CA GLU A 5 13.24 -12.66 -14.22
C GLU A 5 12.14 -12.38 -15.24
N HIS A 6 11.53 -11.19 -15.18
CA HIS A 6 10.35 -10.83 -15.99
C HIS A 6 10.68 -9.90 -17.17
N GLY A 7 11.94 -9.46 -17.27
CA GLY A 7 12.38 -8.51 -18.27
C GLY A 7 12.01 -7.06 -17.93
N TYR A 8 12.05 -6.18 -18.92
CA TYR A 8 11.82 -4.75 -18.71
C TYR A 8 10.38 -4.44 -18.31
N ILE A 9 10.24 -3.51 -17.37
CA ILE A 9 8.94 -2.96 -16.99
C ILE A 9 8.38 -2.18 -18.19
N PRO A 10 7.20 -2.57 -18.71
CA PRO A 10 6.57 -1.86 -19.81
C PRO A 10 6.27 -0.40 -19.43
N GLY A 11 6.35 0.50 -20.42
CA GLY A 11 6.02 1.91 -20.21
C GLY A 11 4.61 2.09 -19.63
N LYS A 12 4.45 3.08 -18.72
CA LYS A 12 3.21 3.40 -17.99
C LYS A 12 2.75 2.34 -16.97
N LYS A 13 3.55 1.30 -16.72
CA LYS A 13 3.35 0.37 -15.61
C LYS A 13 4.35 0.65 -14.48
N GLU A 14 3.92 0.35 -13.27
CA GLU A 14 4.68 0.51 -12.03
C GLU A 14 4.59 -0.80 -11.23
N LEU A 15 5.62 -1.08 -10.44
CA LEU A 15 5.59 -2.17 -9.47
C LEU A 15 4.91 -1.68 -8.19
N ASP A 16 3.81 -2.33 -7.83
CA ASP A 16 3.05 -2.07 -6.61
C ASP A 16 3.36 -3.14 -5.56
N HIS A 17 3.71 -2.68 -4.36
CA HIS A 17 3.83 -3.55 -3.20
C HIS A 17 2.46 -3.81 -2.61
N VAL A 18 1.82 -4.91 -3.03
CA VAL A 18 0.52 -5.35 -2.53
C VAL A 18 0.57 -5.56 -1.01
N CYS A 19 1.70 -6.08 -0.52
CA CYS A 19 1.99 -6.29 0.89
C CYS A 19 2.15 -5.00 1.72
N ARG A 20 2.19 -3.81 1.10
CA ARG A 20 2.34 -2.47 1.72
C ARG A 20 3.57 -2.25 2.59
N ASN A 21 4.42 -3.24 2.74
CA ASN A 21 5.70 -3.10 3.40
C ASN A 21 6.74 -2.57 2.40
N ARG A 22 7.18 -1.33 2.60
CA ARG A 22 8.19 -0.68 1.74
C ARG A 22 9.56 -1.33 1.79
N LEU A 23 9.85 -2.10 2.85
CA LEU A 23 11.11 -2.84 3.02
C LEU A 23 11.02 -4.26 2.43
N CYS A 24 9.90 -4.64 1.83
CA CYS A 24 9.75 -5.96 1.23
C CYS A 24 10.61 -6.06 -0.04
N ILE A 25 11.59 -6.95 -0.02
CA ILE A 25 12.47 -7.22 -1.16
C ILE A 25 12.01 -8.44 -1.98
N ARG A 26 10.98 -9.18 -1.55
CA ARG A 26 10.49 -10.36 -2.28
C ARG A 26 9.90 -9.93 -3.63
N TYR A 27 10.46 -10.46 -4.71
CA TYR A 27 10.11 -10.13 -6.09
C TYR A 27 9.61 -11.34 -6.88
N ASP A 28 9.65 -12.51 -6.26
CA ASP A 28 9.35 -13.84 -6.82
C ASP A 28 7.86 -14.19 -6.79
N SER A 29 7.07 -13.51 -5.96
CA SER A 29 5.65 -13.81 -5.78
C SER A 29 4.76 -12.57 -6.03
N GLU A 30 3.66 -12.80 -6.75
CA GLU A 30 2.61 -11.81 -7.03
C GLU A 30 1.88 -11.33 -5.75
N ASP A 31 1.98 -12.08 -4.65
CA ASP A 31 1.42 -11.70 -3.35
C ASP A 31 2.13 -10.49 -2.74
N HIS A 32 3.40 -10.28 -3.12
CA HIS A 32 4.21 -9.20 -2.58
C HIS A 32 4.35 -8.04 -3.55
N LEU A 33 4.57 -8.35 -4.83
CA LEU A 33 4.90 -7.37 -5.87
C LEU A 33 4.06 -7.64 -7.10
N GLN A 34 3.29 -6.65 -7.54
CA GLN A 34 2.44 -6.78 -8.71
C GLN A 34 2.67 -5.65 -9.70
N LEU A 35 2.74 -6.01 -10.98
CA LEU A 35 2.85 -5.04 -12.06
C LEU A 35 1.47 -4.44 -12.35
N VAL A 36 1.30 -3.15 -12.06
CA VAL A 36 0.03 -2.45 -12.21
C VAL A 36 0.20 -1.15 -12.99
N THR A 37 -0.92 -0.52 -13.36
CA THR A 37 -0.90 0.85 -13.88
C THR A 37 -0.82 1.85 -12.74
N ARG A 38 -0.22 3.02 -12.99
CA ARG A 38 -0.17 4.13 -12.02
C ARG A 38 -1.55 4.48 -11.46
N LYS A 39 -2.60 4.46 -12.30
CA LYS A 39 -3.99 4.70 -11.88
C LYS A 39 -4.44 3.70 -10.82
N ARG A 40 -4.17 2.41 -11.01
CA ARG A 40 -4.55 1.36 -10.04
C ARG A 40 -3.73 1.47 -8.75
N ASN A 41 -2.44 1.79 -8.84
CA ASN A 41 -1.56 2.00 -7.68
C ASN A 41 -2.11 3.13 -6.77
N ILE A 42 -2.47 4.27 -7.35
CA ILE A 42 -3.06 5.40 -6.60
C ILE A 42 -4.39 4.99 -5.96
N LEU A 43 -5.30 4.34 -6.70
CA LEU A 43 -6.58 3.88 -6.15
C LEU A 43 -6.36 2.93 -4.95
N ARG A 44 -5.45 1.96 -5.09
CA ARG A 44 -5.05 1.06 -4.00
C ARG A 44 -4.53 1.84 -2.81
N GLN A 45 -3.67 2.84 -3.01
CA GLN A 45 -3.15 3.66 -1.91
C GLN A 45 -4.28 4.40 -1.18
N TRP A 46 -5.23 4.98 -1.90
CA TRP A 46 -6.38 5.66 -1.30
C TRP A 46 -7.29 4.69 -0.54
N GLU A 47 -7.58 3.51 -1.09
CA GLU A 47 -8.34 2.45 -0.42
C GLU A 47 -7.69 2.06 0.92
N ALA A 48 -6.37 1.83 0.92
CA ALA A 48 -5.62 1.49 2.14
C ALA A 48 -5.60 2.65 3.16
N ARG A 49 -5.43 3.90 2.70
CA ARG A 49 -5.47 5.07 3.59
C ARG A 49 -6.86 5.28 4.18
N LYS A 50 -7.93 5.05 3.41
CA LYS A 50 -9.31 5.12 3.90
C LYS A 50 -9.60 4.04 4.94
N ALA A 51 -9.14 2.82 4.69
CA ALA A 51 -9.27 1.72 5.66
C ALA A 51 -8.50 2.05 6.96
N ALA A 52 -7.28 2.61 6.84
CA ALA A 52 -6.50 3.03 8.00
C ALA A 52 -7.11 4.23 8.75
N SER A 53 -7.70 5.21 8.04
CA SER A 53 -8.37 6.36 8.69
C SER A 53 -9.68 6.00 9.35
N GLN A 54 -10.31 4.88 8.96
CA GLN A 54 -11.48 4.32 9.63
C GLN A 54 -11.13 3.61 10.95
N ILE A 55 -9.85 3.31 11.18
CA ILE A 55 -9.35 2.92 12.49
C ILE A 55 -9.27 4.21 13.30
N GLY A 56 -10.37 4.55 13.97
CA GLY A 56 -10.45 5.66 14.92
C GLY A 56 -9.32 5.60 15.96
N HIS A 57 -9.06 6.75 16.60
CA HIS A 57 -8.05 6.98 17.65
C HIS A 57 -7.47 5.69 18.25
N ASN A 58 -6.17 5.46 18.02
CA ASN A 58 -5.28 4.36 18.46
C ASN A 58 -5.61 3.66 19.81
N GLY A 59 -6.81 3.11 19.99
CA GLY A 59 -7.31 2.59 21.26
C GLY A 59 -7.31 3.58 22.42
N GLY A 60 -7.15 4.88 22.16
CA GLY A 60 -7.09 5.92 23.19
C GLY A 60 -8.48 6.15 23.79
N PRO A 61 -8.59 6.39 25.11
CA PRO A 61 -9.87 6.77 25.71
C PRO A 61 -10.49 7.96 24.97
N PRO A 62 -11.82 8.04 24.82
CA PRO A 62 -12.47 9.20 24.23
C PRO A 62 -12.04 10.45 25.01
N MET A 63 -11.65 11.50 24.30
CA MET A 63 -11.35 12.81 24.88
C MET A 63 -12.67 13.41 25.36
N VAL A 64 -13.03 13.14 26.61
CA VAL A 64 -14.19 13.77 27.26
C VAL A 64 -13.73 15.14 27.75
N CYS A 65 -14.32 16.21 27.22
CA CYS A 65 -14.17 17.54 27.80
C CYS A 65 -15.04 17.59 29.05
N GLU A 66 -14.43 17.48 30.24
CA GLU A 66 -15.11 17.84 31.47
C GLU A 66 -15.15 19.38 31.54
N GLU A 67 -16.34 19.94 31.36
CA GLU A 67 -16.59 21.37 31.59
C GLU A 67 -16.32 21.66 33.08
N ALA A 68 -15.41 22.62 33.33
CA ALA A 68 -14.92 23.01 34.65
C ALA A 68 -15.91 23.87 35.44
#